data_AF-A0AAW0UST7-F1
#
_entry.id   AF-A0AAW0UST7-F1
#
_cell.length_a   1.000
_cell.length_b   1.000
_cell.length_c   1.000
_cell.angle_alpha   90.00
_cell.angle_beta   90.00
_cell.angle_gamma   90.00
#
_symmetry.space_group_name_H-M   'P 1'
#
loop_
_entity.id
_entity.type
_entity.pdbx_description
1 polymer ?
#
loop_
_entity_poly.entity_id
_entity_poly.type
_entity_poly.pdbx_seq_one_letter_code
_entity_poly.pdbx_strand_id
1 'polypeptide(L)'
;MYRSVKRLGIPDSQIILMVADDMACNPRNPRPATVFNNAHQHINVYGEDVEVDYRGYEVTVENFVRLLTGRLAPSTPRSKRLLTDDGSNILIYMTGHGGDGFLKFQDSEEITNVELADAFEQMWQKKRYNEILFIIDTCQAASMYEHFYSPNILAIASSLVGEDSLSHHVDPAIGVYIIDRFTYYALEFLERVTPDSKKTLAQFLQVCPKRVCISTVGVRLDLYKRDPSRVLVTEFFGSVRNVELTTRVLDLPKCGGSRQVAVNKSVNTRSSKATKPLHYASQLPLHHS
;
A
#
# COMPACT_ATOMS: atom_id res chain seq x y z
N MET A 1 -6.99 6.20 -8.23
CA MET A 1 -7.01 5.32 -7.04
C MET A 1 -7.11 6.05 -5.72
N TYR A 2 -6.22 7.02 -5.45
CA TYR A 2 -6.21 7.82 -4.21
C TYR A 2 -7.60 8.28 -3.73
N ARG A 3 -8.37 8.94 -4.60
CA ARG A 3 -9.73 9.39 -4.26
C ARG A 3 -10.68 8.26 -3.86
N SER A 4 -10.56 7.09 -4.50
CA SER A 4 -11.41 5.92 -4.22
C SER A 4 -11.16 5.39 -2.81
N VAL A 5 -9.90 5.23 -2.41
CA VAL A 5 -9.55 4.74 -1.07
C VAL A 5 -9.89 5.77 0.02
N LYS A 6 -9.67 7.06 -0.26
CA LYS A 6 -10.05 8.16 0.65
C LYS A 6 -11.57 8.22 0.85
N ARG A 7 -12.36 8.09 -0.23
CA ARG A 7 -13.84 8.02 -0.18
C ARG A 7 -14.33 6.80 0.61
N LEU A 8 -13.60 5.70 0.58
CA LEU A 8 -13.89 4.49 1.36
C LEU A 8 -13.35 4.55 2.80
N GLY A 9 -12.84 5.70 3.22
CA GLY A 9 -12.54 6.02 4.62
C GLY A 9 -11.09 5.82 5.04
N ILE A 10 -10.17 5.46 4.13
CA ILE A 10 -8.75 5.40 4.46
C ILE A 10 -8.23 6.85 4.64
N PRO A 11 -7.69 7.22 5.81
CA PRO A 11 -7.17 8.58 6.06
C PRO A 11 -5.83 8.79 5.35
N ASP A 12 -5.49 10.04 5.04
CA ASP A 12 -4.23 10.41 4.36
C ASP A 12 -2.99 9.90 5.10
N SER A 13 -3.02 9.85 6.44
CA SER A 13 -1.94 9.26 7.25
C SER A 13 -1.64 7.77 6.98
N GLN A 14 -2.48 7.09 6.19
CA GLN A 14 -2.35 5.70 5.77
C GLN A 14 -2.26 5.54 4.24
N ILE A 15 -2.19 6.63 3.50
CA ILE A 15 -2.04 6.63 2.04
C ILE A 15 -0.72 7.29 1.71
N ILE A 16 0.16 6.60 0.99
CA ILE A 16 1.39 7.19 0.47
C ILE A 16 1.22 7.41 -1.03
N LEU A 17 1.30 8.67 -1.47
CA LEU A 17 1.19 9.03 -2.88
C LEU A 17 2.53 9.53 -3.42
N MET A 18 3.08 8.78 -4.37
CA MET A 18 4.30 9.11 -5.11
C MET A 18 3.92 9.52 -6.53
N VAL A 19 4.18 10.76 -6.91
CA VAL A 19 3.89 11.29 -8.26
C VAL A 19 5.19 11.74 -8.90
N ALA A 20 5.61 11.00 -9.91
CA ALA A 20 6.85 11.31 -10.61
C ALA A 20 6.71 12.65 -11.37
N ASP A 21 5.62 12.80 -12.10
CA ASP A 21 5.42 13.90 -13.01
C ASP A 21 4.52 15.01 -12.46
N ASP A 22 5.01 16.26 -12.46
CA ASP A 22 4.16 17.41 -12.14
C ASP A 22 3.38 17.89 -13.37
N MET A 23 2.41 17.08 -13.82
CA MET A 23 1.52 17.45 -14.92
C MET A 23 0.64 18.66 -14.60
N ALA A 24 0.39 18.93 -13.32
CA ALA A 24 -0.38 20.09 -12.89
C ALA A 24 0.38 21.41 -13.15
N CYS A 25 1.71 21.41 -12.98
CA CYS A 25 2.58 22.56 -13.24
C CYS A 25 3.28 22.52 -14.61
N ASN A 26 2.96 21.54 -15.46
CA ASN A 26 3.58 21.42 -16.78
C ASN A 26 3.19 22.62 -17.67
N PRO A 27 4.16 23.33 -18.30
CA PRO A 27 3.85 24.45 -19.20
C PRO A 27 2.94 24.09 -20.39
N ARG A 28 2.89 22.80 -20.76
CA ARG A 28 1.99 22.27 -21.79
C ARG A 28 0.58 22.03 -21.29
N ASN A 29 0.35 22.05 -19.97
CA ASN A 29 -0.98 21.94 -19.41
C ASN A 29 -1.73 23.27 -19.65
N PRO A 30 -2.79 23.28 -20.47
CA PRO A 30 -3.55 24.50 -20.75
C PRO A 30 -4.32 25.01 -19.51
N ARG A 31 -4.39 24.21 -18.43
CA ARG A 31 -5.06 24.54 -17.17
C ARG A 31 -4.14 24.28 -15.97
N PRO A 32 -3.34 25.28 -15.58
CA PRO A 32 -2.44 25.17 -14.45
C PRO A 32 -3.13 24.67 -13.17
N ALA A 33 -2.40 23.86 -12.39
CA ALA A 33 -2.85 23.29 -11.11
C ALA A 33 -4.05 22.33 -11.19
N THR A 34 -4.35 21.78 -12.37
CA THR A 34 -5.45 20.81 -12.54
C THR A 34 -5.00 19.55 -13.29
N VAL A 35 -5.50 18.39 -12.87
CA VAL A 35 -5.33 17.10 -13.57
C VAL A 35 -6.71 16.44 -13.62
N PHE A 36 -7.13 15.95 -14.78
CA PHE A 36 -8.44 15.32 -14.95
C PHE A 36 -8.28 13.84 -15.28
N ASN A 37 -9.21 12.98 -14.83
CA ASN A 37 -9.18 11.54 -15.09
C ASN A 37 -10.16 11.09 -16.20
N ASN A 38 -10.82 12.02 -16.89
CA ASN A 38 -11.74 11.72 -17.98
C ASN A 38 -11.74 12.81 -19.05
N ALA A 39 -12.13 12.45 -20.28
CA ALA A 39 -12.18 13.37 -21.42
C ALA A 39 -13.18 14.53 -21.26
N HIS A 40 -14.18 14.36 -20.38
CA HIS A 40 -15.16 15.40 -20.08
C HIS A 40 -14.72 16.34 -18.94
N GLN A 41 -13.54 16.12 -18.37
CA GLN A 41 -12.90 16.97 -17.35
C GLN A 41 -13.79 17.26 -16.13
N HIS A 42 -14.66 16.31 -15.77
CA HIS A 42 -15.65 16.51 -14.70
C HIS A 42 -15.03 16.52 -13.29
N ILE A 43 -13.83 15.95 -13.12
CA ILE A 43 -13.19 15.75 -11.82
C ILE A 43 -11.73 16.18 -11.89
N ASN A 44 -11.36 17.24 -11.17
CA ASN A 44 -9.97 17.55 -10.88
C ASN A 44 -9.44 16.57 -9.82
N VAL A 45 -8.57 15.65 -10.22
CA VAL A 45 -7.93 14.67 -9.34
C VAL A 45 -6.69 15.21 -8.63
N TYR A 46 -6.28 16.46 -8.92
CA TYR A 46 -5.17 17.16 -8.26
C TYR A 46 -5.65 18.33 -7.37
N GLY A 47 -6.96 18.45 -7.10
CA GLY A 47 -7.50 19.53 -6.27
C GLY A 47 -6.99 19.53 -4.82
N GLU A 48 -7.50 20.46 -4.00
CA GLU A 48 -7.07 20.70 -2.60
C GLU A 48 -7.08 19.47 -1.67
N ASP A 49 -7.80 18.41 -2.06
CA ASP A 49 -8.00 17.21 -1.26
C ASP A 49 -6.92 16.12 -1.46
N VAL A 50 -5.84 16.38 -2.20
CA VAL A 50 -4.78 15.38 -2.45
C VAL A 50 -3.48 15.73 -1.73
N GLU A 51 -3.06 14.85 -0.82
CA GLU A 51 -1.74 14.88 -0.20
C GLU A 51 -0.76 14.07 -1.05
N VAL A 52 0.30 14.71 -1.53
CA VAL A 52 1.36 14.06 -2.31
C VAL A 52 2.64 14.03 -1.49
N ASP A 53 3.04 12.84 -1.07
CA ASP A 53 4.15 12.61 -0.14
C ASP A 53 5.53 12.64 -0.80
N TYR A 54 5.62 12.13 -2.03
CA TYR A 54 6.86 12.15 -2.82
C TYR A 54 6.55 12.75 -4.19
N ARG A 55 7.28 13.80 -4.56
CA ARG A 55 7.08 14.55 -5.81
C ARG A 55 8.36 14.61 -6.61
N GLY A 56 8.27 14.51 -7.93
CA GLY A 56 9.41 14.77 -8.81
C GLY A 56 10.62 13.92 -8.41
N TYR A 57 11.75 14.57 -8.21
CA TYR A 57 13.03 13.96 -7.85
C TYR A 57 13.02 13.12 -6.56
N GLU A 58 12.00 13.22 -5.70
CA GLU A 58 11.87 12.32 -4.54
C GLU A 58 11.30 10.93 -4.91
N VAL A 59 10.72 10.78 -6.10
CA VAL A 59 10.17 9.52 -6.61
C VAL A 59 11.28 8.71 -7.28
N THR A 60 12.06 8.02 -6.45
CA THR A 60 13.17 7.14 -6.85
C THR A 60 12.90 5.70 -6.43
N VAL A 61 13.57 4.75 -7.08
CA VAL A 61 13.50 3.33 -6.72
C VAL A 61 13.98 3.13 -5.28
N GLU A 62 15.06 3.82 -4.91
CA GLU A 62 15.62 3.77 -3.56
C GLU A 62 14.60 4.22 -2.50
N ASN A 63 13.92 5.34 -2.70
CA ASN A 63 12.95 5.85 -1.74
C ASN A 63 11.75 4.90 -1.61
N PHE A 64 11.28 4.33 -2.72
CA PHE A 64 10.19 3.36 -2.72
C PHE A 64 10.57 2.08 -1.95
N VAL A 65 11.73 1.49 -2.22
CA VAL A 65 12.21 0.29 -1.51
C VAL A 65 12.46 0.58 -0.02
N ARG A 66 13.02 1.75 0.31
CA ARG A 66 13.20 2.17 1.71
C ARG A 66 11.88 2.37 2.44
N LEU A 67 10.86 2.91 1.77
CA LEU A 67 9.51 3.04 2.30
C LEU A 67 8.91 1.68 2.65
N LEU A 68 8.92 0.74 1.69
CA LEU A 68 8.39 -0.62 1.87
C LEU A 68 9.09 -1.36 3.02
N THR A 69 10.42 -1.36 3.00
CA THR A 69 11.24 -2.06 4.01
C THR A 69 11.35 -1.31 5.36
N GLY A 70 10.81 -0.08 5.41
CA GLY A 70 10.93 0.93 6.46
C GLY A 70 12.35 1.21 6.93
N ARG A 71 13.32 1.19 6.02
CA ARG A 71 14.69 1.65 6.24
C ARG A 71 14.78 3.16 6.01
N LEU A 72 14.06 3.92 6.83
CA LEU A 72 14.00 5.38 6.77
C LEU A 72 14.73 5.98 7.97
N ALA A 73 15.33 7.16 7.78
CA ALA A 73 16.01 7.87 8.86
C ALA A 73 15.03 8.23 10.00
N PRO A 74 15.46 8.33 11.27
CA PRO A 74 14.57 8.73 12.38
C PRO A 74 13.94 10.12 12.18
N SER A 75 14.59 11.00 11.42
CA SER A 75 14.09 12.33 11.07
C SER A 75 13.05 12.35 9.94
N THR A 76 12.84 11.24 9.22
CA THR A 76 11.85 11.20 8.13
C THR A 76 10.44 11.52 8.69
N PRO A 77 9.70 12.46 8.08
CA PRO A 77 8.35 12.81 8.52
C PRO A 77 7.40 11.62 8.58
N ARG A 78 6.37 11.70 9.43
CA ARG A 78 5.38 10.61 9.58
C ARG A 78 4.59 10.35 8.30
N SER A 79 4.23 11.40 7.55
CA SER A 79 3.52 11.28 6.26
C SER A 79 4.32 10.50 5.22
N LYS A 80 5.66 10.55 5.28
CA LYS A 80 6.55 9.79 4.38
C LYS A 80 6.93 8.40 4.92
N ARG A 81 6.10 7.78 5.76
CA ARG A 81 6.37 6.46 6.35
C ARG A 81 5.19 5.53 6.18
N LEU A 82 5.48 4.32 5.72
CA LEU A 82 4.51 3.22 5.72
C LEU A 82 4.48 2.57 7.12
N LEU A 83 3.56 3.00 7.96
CA LEU A 83 3.43 2.54 9.35
C LEU A 83 2.54 1.28 9.45
N THR A 84 3.05 0.16 8.98
CA THR A 84 2.34 -1.13 8.95
C THR A 84 2.99 -2.18 9.87
N ASP A 85 2.20 -3.19 10.23
CA ASP A 85 2.55 -4.31 11.11
C ASP A 85 1.98 -5.64 10.55
N ASP A 86 2.05 -6.73 11.34
CA ASP A 86 1.56 -8.05 10.96
C ASP A 86 0.04 -8.18 10.89
N GLY A 87 -0.72 -7.17 11.33
CA GLY A 87 -2.17 -7.09 11.18
C GLY A 87 -2.61 -6.24 9.98
N SER A 88 -1.66 -5.60 9.28
CA SER A 88 -1.96 -4.59 8.26
C SER A 88 -2.18 -5.21 6.87
N ASN A 89 -3.32 -4.93 6.25
CA ASN A 89 -3.53 -5.19 4.81
C ASN A 89 -3.01 -4.01 3.99
N ILE A 90 -2.22 -4.29 2.95
CA ILE A 90 -1.59 -3.24 2.14
C ILE A 90 -2.07 -3.34 0.70
N LEU A 91 -2.54 -2.22 0.14
CA LEU A 91 -2.75 -2.05 -1.29
C LEU A 91 -1.55 -1.31 -1.88
N ILE A 92 -0.88 -1.93 -2.84
CA ILE A 92 0.16 -1.28 -3.65
C ILE A 92 -0.37 -1.19 -5.07
N TYR A 93 -0.53 0.03 -5.57
CA TYR A 93 -0.93 0.30 -6.95
C TYR A 93 0.19 1.07 -7.65
N MET A 94 0.72 0.49 -8.73
CA MET A 94 1.78 1.09 -9.55
C MET A 94 1.29 1.21 -10.99
N THR A 95 1.58 2.35 -11.61
CA THR A 95 1.25 2.60 -13.02
C THR A 95 2.34 3.45 -13.65
N GLY A 96 2.61 3.22 -14.92
CA GLY A 96 3.65 3.92 -15.67
C GLY A 96 4.10 3.12 -16.89
N HIS A 97 5.26 3.48 -17.42
CA HIS A 97 5.90 2.76 -18.52
C HIS A 97 6.79 1.64 -17.98
N GLY A 98 6.67 0.46 -18.56
CA GLY A 98 7.43 -0.72 -18.17
C GLY A 98 7.62 -1.68 -19.33
N GLY A 99 8.25 -2.81 -19.04
CA GLY A 99 8.53 -3.87 -19.99
C GLY A 99 8.68 -5.21 -19.28
N ASP A 100 9.37 -6.15 -19.90
CA ASP A 100 9.59 -7.48 -19.33
C ASP A 100 10.50 -7.41 -18.10
N GLY A 101 9.89 -7.50 -16.92
CA GLY A 101 10.55 -7.57 -15.62
C GLY A 101 10.94 -6.21 -15.01
N PHE A 102 10.49 -5.08 -15.57
CA PHE A 102 10.80 -3.75 -15.01
C PHE A 102 9.69 -2.71 -15.19
N LEU A 103 9.69 -1.70 -14.32
CA LEU A 103 8.89 -0.47 -14.42
C LEU A 103 9.79 0.77 -14.25
N LYS A 104 9.62 1.77 -15.11
CA LYS A 104 10.40 3.00 -15.10
C LYS A 104 9.96 3.98 -14.01
N PHE A 105 10.94 4.64 -13.41
CA PHE A 105 10.80 5.76 -12.48
C PHE A 105 11.50 6.98 -13.10
N GLN A 106 10.77 8.09 -13.29
CA GLN A 106 11.32 9.37 -13.75
C GLN A 106 12.15 9.32 -15.04
N ASP A 107 11.88 8.34 -15.92
CA ASP A 107 12.65 8.04 -17.15
C ASP A 107 14.16 7.76 -16.96
N SER A 108 14.67 7.75 -15.73
CA SER A 108 16.10 7.58 -15.42
C SER A 108 16.44 6.31 -14.66
N GLU A 109 15.49 5.79 -13.89
CA GLU A 109 15.67 4.58 -13.08
C GLU A 109 14.61 3.54 -13.45
N GLU A 110 14.88 2.28 -13.13
CA GLU A 110 13.96 1.17 -13.34
C GLU A 110 13.94 0.32 -12.08
N ILE A 111 12.75 0.01 -11.56
CA ILE A 111 12.59 -1.03 -10.54
C ILE A 111 12.35 -2.36 -11.24
N THR A 112 13.12 -3.36 -10.85
CA THR A 112 13.00 -4.72 -11.39
C THR A 112 12.03 -5.57 -10.56
N ASN A 113 11.50 -6.62 -11.19
CA ASN A 113 10.67 -7.62 -10.54
C ASN A 113 11.41 -8.36 -9.40
N VAL A 114 12.73 -8.53 -9.51
CA VAL A 114 13.59 -9.10 -8.46
C VAL A 114 13.72 -8.17 -7.26
N GLU A 115 14.00 -6.88 -7.47
CA GLU A 115 14.10 -5.90 -6.38
C GLU A 115 12.77 -5.77 -5.62
N LEU A 116 11.65 -5.83 -6.34
CA LEU A 116 10.32 -5.79 -5.74
C LEU A 116 10.03 -7.06 -4.92
N ALA A 117 10.38 -8.25 -5.45
CA ALA A 117 10.26 -9.50 -4.73
C ALA A 117 11.07 -9.48 -3.42
N ASP A 118 12.32 -9.03 -3.48
CA ASP A 118 13.20 -8.93 -2.32
C ASP A 118 12.73 -7.87 -1.31
N ALA A 119 12.10 -6.80 -1.77
CA ALA A 119 11.47 -5.82 -0.88
C ALA A 119 10.28 -6.44 -0.12
N PHE A 120 9.42 -7.19 -0.81
CA PHE A 120 8.30 -7.90 -0.18
C PHE A 120 8.75 -8.99 0.78
N GLU A 121 9.85 -9.68 0.47
CA GLU A 121 10.44 -10.64 1.40
C GLU A 121 10.94 -9.96 2.67
N GLN A 122 11.63 -8.83 2.54
CA GLN A 122 12.06 -8.08 3.70
C GLN A 122 10.89 -7.55 4.53
N MET A 123 9.77 -7.20 3.89
CA MET A 123 8.54 -6.84 4.61
C MET A 123 7.96 -8.03 5.37
N TRP A 124 7.95 -9.22 4.76
CA TRP A 124 7.46 -10.45 5.37
C TRP A 124 8.29 -10.85 6.59
N GLN A 125 9.62 -10.91 6.44
CA GLN A 125 10.54 -11.24 7.54
C GLN A 125 10.46 -10.25 8.70
N LYS A 126 10.19 -8.98 8.41
CA LYS A 126 9.99 -7.92 9.41
C LYS A 126 8.55 -7.83 9.93
N LYS A 127 7.65 -8.73 9.53
CA LYS A 127 6.25 -8.74 9.98
C LYS A 127 5.54 -7.40 9.74
N ARG A 128 5.65 -6.88 8.52
CA ARG A 128 5.11 -5.56 8.14
C ARG A 128 3.80 -5.61 7.38
N TYR A 129 3.25 -6.80 7.14
CA TYR A 129 1.93 -6.96 6.56
C TYR A 129 1.29 -8.29 6.99
N ASN A 130 -0.03 -8.29 6.98
CA ASN A 130 -0.86 -9.49 6.99
C ASN A 130 -1.05 -10.01 5.56
N GLU A 131 -1.54 -9.15 4.66
CA GLU A 131 -1.80 -9.44 3.25
C GLU A 131 -1.43 -8.25 2.35
N ILE A 132 -0.95 -8.52 1.14
CA ILE A 132 -0.69 -7.50 0.11
C ILE A 132 -1.60 -7.76 -1.09
N LEU A 133 -2.31 -6.72 -1.53
CA LEU A 133 -2.91 -6.62 -2.85
C LEU A 133 -1.99 -5.76 -3.72
N PHE A 134 -1.28 -6.40 -4.65
CA PHE A 134 -0.40 -5.74 -5.60
C PHE A 134 -1.09 -5.58 -6.95
N ILE A 135 -1.21 -4.35 -7.44
CA ILE A 135 -1.84 -4.02 -8.72
C ILE A 135 -0.83 -3.22 -9.54
N ILE A 136 -0.55 -3.70 -10.75
CA ILE A 136 0.38 -3.05 -11.66
C ILE A 136 -0.28 -2.82 -13.03
N ASP A 137 -0.31 -1.57 -13.47
CA ASP A 137 -0.88 -1.14 -14.75
C ASP A 137 0.21 -0.57 -15.67
N THR A 138 0.73 -1.41 -16.56
CA THR A 138 1.82 -1.11 -17.51
C THR A 138 1.84 -2.16 -18.63
N CYS A 139 2.56 -1.92 -19.72
CA CYS A 139 2.89 -2.98 -20.69
C CYS A 139 3.67 -4.12 -20.02
N GLN A 140 3.39 -5.36 -20.44
CA GLN A 140 3.96 -6.60 -19.90
C GLN A 140 3.88 -6.72 -18.37
N ALA A 141 2.83 -6.16 -17.77
CA ALA A 141 2.68 -6.05 -16.31
C ALA A 141 2.81 -7.37 -15.55
N ALA A 142 2.39 -8.50 -16.14
CA ALA A 142 2.49 -9.81 -15.49
C ALA A 142 3.92 -10.23 -15.14
N SER A 143 4.92 -9.80 -15.92
CA SER A 143 6.34 -10.07 -15.67
C SER A 143 6.82 -9.55 -14.31
N MET A 144 6.15 -8.50 -13.79
CA MET A 144 6.54 -7.82 -12.56
C MET A 144 6.31 -8.66 -11.29
N TYR A 145 5.35 -9.57 -11.32
CA TYR A 145 5.06 -10.41 -10.17
C TYR A 145 5.62 -11.83 -10.27
N GLU A 146 6.28 -12.22 -11.38
CA GLU A 146 6.71 -13.61 -11.61
C GLU A 146 7.70 -14.09 -10.54
N HIS A 147 8.58 -13.21 -10.09
CA HIS A 147 9.58 -13.51 -9.06
C HIS A 147 9.08 -13.34 -7.64
N PHE A 148 7.80 -13.03 -7.39
CA PHE A 148 7.30 -13.00 -6.01
C PHE A 148 7.36 -14.42 -5.41
N TYR A 149 7.85 -14.50 -4.18
CA TYR A 149 7.97 -15.76 -3.43
C TYR A 149 7.50 -15.64 -1.98
N SER A 150 7.23 -14.42 -1.49
CA SER A 150 6.68 -14.20 -0.15
C SER A 150 5.19 -14.51 -0.11
N PRO A 151 4.68 -15.08 1.01
CA PRO A 151 3.30 -15.50 1.11
C PRO A 151 2.34 -14.32 1.29
N ASN A 152 1.03 -14.59 1.16
CA ASN A 152 -0.07 -13.67 1.39
C ASN A 152 -0.10 -12.47 0.42
N ILE A 153 0.37 -12.66 -0.80
CA ILE A 153 0.35 -11.64 -1.86
C ILE A 153 -0.61 -12.07 -2.97
N LEU A 154 -1.64 -11.26 -3.22
CA LEU A 154 -2.48 -11.35 -4.42
C LEU A 154 -1.99 -10.31 -5.42
N ALA A 155 -1.60 -10.73 -6.63
CA ALA A 155 -1.12 -9.81 -7.66
C ALA A 155 -2.05 -9.75 -8.87
N ILE A 156 -2.26 -8.54 -9.38
CA ILE A 156 -3.08 -8.23 -10.56
C ILE A 156 -2.22 -7.40 -11.52
N ALA A 157 -2.18 -7.81 -12.79
CA ALA A 157 -1.52 -7.11 -13.88
C ALA A 157 -2.52 -6.72 -14.95
N SER A 158 -2.40 -5.53 -15.53
CA SER A 158 -3.30 -5.09 -16.61
C SER A 158 -3.04 -5.76 -17.96
N SER A 159 -1.86 -6.34 -18.18
CA SER A 159 -1.51 -7.12 -19.38
C SER A 159 -0.60 -8.31 -19.05
N LEU A 160 -0.63 -9.34 -19.91
CA LEU A 160 0.28 -10.49 -19.84
C LEU A 160 1.64 -10.19 -20.49
N VAL A 161 2.63 -11.04 -20.24
CA VAL A 161 3.94 -10.99 -20.92
C VAL A 161 3.74 -11.14 -22.44
N GLY A 162 4.38 -10.26 -23.21
CA GLY A 162 4.18 -10.16 -24.66
C GLY A 162 2.92 -9.43 -25.12
N GLU A 163 2.10 -8.89 -24.20
CA GLU A 163 0.97 -8.01 -24.52
C GLU A 163 1.22 -6.57 -24.00
N ASP A 164 0.88 -5.58 -24.82
CA ASP A 164 0.87 -4.16 -24.42
C ASP A 164 -0.35 -3.85 -23.53
N SER A 165 -0.19 -2.92 -22.58
CA SER A 165 -1.33 -2.28 -21.93
C SER A 165 -1.80 -1.12 -22.80
N LEU A 166 -3.11 -0.98 -22.95
CA LEU A 166 -3.71 -0.01 -23.87
C LEU A 166 -4.44 1.08 -23.10
N SER A 167 -4.13 2.32 -23.46
CA SER A 167 -4.76 3.47 -22.84
C SER A 167 -6.17 3.73 -23.38
N HIS A 168 -6.99 4.39 -22.55
CA HIS A 168 -8.38 4.75 -22.76
C HIS A 168 -8.54 6.28 -22.73
N HIS A 169 -9.46 6.82 -23.53
CA HIS A 169 -9.70 8.26 -23.71
C HIS A 169 -8.47 9.08 -24.17
N VAL A 170 -8.47 9.46 -25.44
CA VAL A 170 -7.61 10.55 -25.95
C VAL A 170 -8.28 11.86 -25.57
N ASP A 171 -7.59 12.75 -24.84
CA ASP A 171 -8.06 14.15 -24.72
C ASP A 171 -7.71 14.88 -26.03
N PRO A 172 -8.68 15.30 -26.86
CA PRO A 172 -8.38 15.98 -28.11
C PRO A 172 -7.73 17.35 -27.90
N ALA A 173 -7.83 17.95 -26.71
CA ALA A 173 -7.26 19.24 -26.38
C ALA A 173 -5.79 19.16 -25.92
N ILE A 174 -5.35 18.00 -25.41
CA ILE A 174 -3.98 17.78 -24.88
C ILE A 174 -3.19 16.76 -25.71
N GLY A 175 -3.87 15.89 -26.47
CA GLY A 175 -3.24 14.92 -27.38
C GLY A 175 -2.59 13.72 -26.69
N VAL A 176 -2.90 13.48 -25.41
CA VAL A 176 -2.39 12.36 -24.60
C VAL A 176 -3.53 11.49 -24.09
N TYR A 177 -3.23 10.22 -23.83
CA TYR A 177 -4.17 9.32 -23.18
C TYR A 177 -4.21 9.61 -21.68
N ILE A 178 -5.42 9.74 -21.12
CA ILE A 178 -5.60 10.20 -19.73
C ILE A 178 -5.55 9.05 -18.72
N ILE A 179 -5.93 7.84 -19.11
CA ILE A 179 -6.11 6.71 -18.19
C ILE A 179 -5.97 5.38 -18.91
N ASP A 180 -5.38 4.37 -18.29
CA ASP A 180 -5.35 3.02 -18.86
C ASP A 180 -6.70 2.30 -18.75
N ARG A 181 -7.00 1.42 -19.72
CA ARG A 181 -8.31 0.74 -19.79
C ARG A 181 -8.61 -0.05 -18.52
N PHE A 182 -7.63 -0.78 -18.00
CA PHE A 182 -7.79 -1.53 -16.76
C PHE A 182 -8.14 -0.59 -15.60
N THR A 183 -7.35 0.46 -15.39
CA THR A 183 -7.59 1.45 -14.34
C THR A 183 -8.96 2.12 -14.47
N TYR A 184 -9.42 2.41 -15.69
CA TYR A 184 -10.76 2.97 -15.93
C TYR A 184 -11.86 2.06 -15.38
N TYR A 185 -11.89 0.78 -15.77
CA TYR A 185 -12.92 -0.16 -15.31
C TYR A 185 -12.78 -0.53 -13.82
N ALA A 186 -11.55 -0.57 -13.30
CA ALA A 186 -11.31 -0.71 -11.87
C ALA A 186 -11.90 0.46 -11.07
N LEU A 187 -11.71 1.71 -11.54
CA LEU A 187 -12.31 2.88 -10.92
C LEU A 187 -13.85 2.85 -11.02
N GLU A 188 -14.41 2.52 -12.19
CA GLU A 188 -15.86 2.41 -12.37
C GLU A 188 -16.48 1.40 -11.38
N PHE A 189 -15.82 0.25 -11.18
CA PHE A 189 -16.25 -0.72 -10.18
C PHE A 189 -16.20 -0.13 -8.76
N LEU A 190 -15.08 0.51 -8.41
CA LEU A 190 -14.84 1.08 -7.09
C LEU A 190 -15.79 2.24 -6.79
N GLU A 191 -16.20 3.05 -7.75
CA GLU A 191 -17.19 4.12 -7.58
C GLU A 191 -18.53 3.58 -7.07
N ARG A 192 -18.88 2.34 -7.44
CA ARG A 192 -20.07 1.64 -6.97
C ARG A 192 -19.85 0.85 -5.67
N VAL A 193 -18.70 0.96 -5.03
CA VAL A 193 -18.40 0.34 -3.72
C VAL A 193 -18.67 1.38 -2.63
N THR A 194 -19.39 0.97 -1.59
CA THR A 194 -19.58 1.72 -0.33
C THR A 194 -18.81 1.02 0.80
N PRO A 195 -18.55 1.68 1.94
CA PRO A 195 -17.86 1.04 3.07
C PRO A 195 -18.52 -0.25 3.60
N ASP A 196 -19.85 -0.37 3.47
CA ASP A 196 -20.65 -1.54 3.85
C ASP A 196 -20.85 -2.58 2.72
N SER A 197 -20.24 -2.32 1.55
CA SER A 197 -20.35 -3.18 0.37
C SER A 197 -19.81 -4.59 0.62
N LYS A 198 -20.59 -5.59 0.19
CA LYS A 198 -20.22 -7.01 0.23
C LYS A 198 -19.55 -7.51 -1.05
N LYS A 199 -19.11 -6.60 -1.91
CA LYS A 199 -18.41 -6.95 -3.15
C LYS A 199 -17.08 -7.61 -2.84
N THR A 200 -16.76 -8.66 -3.58
CA THR A 200 -15.63 -9.54 -3.30
C THR A 200 -14.46 -9.28 -4.24
N LEU A 201 -13.25 -9.69 -3.85
CA LEU A 201 -12.08 -9.61 -4.73
C LEU A 201 -12.32 -10.41 -6.02
N ALA A 202 -12.97 -11.57 -5.97
CA ALA A 202 -13.31 -12.32 -7.19
C ALA A 202 -14.14 -11.49 -8.20
N GLN A 203 -15.05 -10.64 -7.73
CA GLN A 203 -15.79 -9.72 -8.60
C GLN A 203 -14.89 -8.61 -9.13
N PHE A 204 -13.98 -8.09 -8.30
CA PHE A 204 -13.00 -7.09 -8.73
C PHE A 204 -12.02 -7.63 -9.78
N LEU A 205 -11.62 -8.90 -9.70
CA LEU A 205 -10.75 -9.54 -10.70
C LEU A 205 -11.40 -9.64 -12.10
N GLN A 206 -12.73 -9.52 -12.18
CA GLN A 206 -13.48 -9.64 -13.43
C GLN A 206 -13.88 -8.29 -14.04
N VAL A 207 -13.40 -7.17 -13.50
CA VAL A 207 -13.82 -5.82 -13.93
C VAL A 207 -13.42 -5.49 -15.36
N CYS A 208 -12.33 -6.09 -15.86
CA CYS A 208 -11.81 -5.79 -17.18
C CYS A 208 -11.57 -7.07 -18.00
N PRO A 209 -12.63 -7.72 -18.50
CA PRO A 209 -12.47 -8.85 -19.42
C PRO A 209 -11.75 -8.41 -20.71
N LYS A 210 -11.06 -9.34 -21.38
CA LYS A 210 -10.26 -9.08 -22.60
C LYS A 210 -11.01 -8.26 -23.66
N ARG A 211 -12.33 -8.43 -23.80
CA ARG A 211 -13.16 -7.67 -24.75
C ARG A 211 -13.16 -6.15 -24.51
N VAL A 212 -13.04 -5.71 -23.26
CA VAL A 212 -13.05 -4.29 -22.90
C VAL A 212 -11.65 -3.75 -22.61
N CYS A 213 -10.76 -4.57 -22.03
CA CYS A 213 -9.38 -4.17 -21.78
C CYS A 213 -8.55 -4.17 -23.07
N ILE A 214 -8.89 -5.01 -24.05
CA ILE A 214 -8.12 -5.29 -25.27
C ILE A 214 -6.75 -5.96 -24.97
N SER A 215 -6.24 -5.86 -23.73
CA SER A 215 -5.24 -6.72 -23.11
C SER A 215 -5.88 -7.81 -22.24
N THR A 216 -5.09 -8.82 -21.87
CA THR A 216 -5.48 -9.86 -20.92
C THR A 216 -5.02 -9.50 -19.51
N VAL A 217 -5.95 -9.31 -18.57
CA VAL A 217 -5.61 -9.10 -17.16
C VAL A 217 -5.00 -10.37 -16.58
N GLY A 218 -3.77 -10.25 -16.07
CA GLY A 218 -3.07 -11.31 -15.35
C GLY A 218 -3.44 -11.30 -13.88
N VAL A 219 -3.65 -12.48 -13.29
CA VAL A 219 -3.91 -12.63 -11.86
C VAL A 219 -3.06 -13.78 -11.33
N ARG A 220 -2.30 -13.51 -10.27
CA ARG A 220 -1.49 -14.51 -9.57
C ARG A 220 -2.06 -14.77 -8.18
N LEU A 221 -2.41 -16.03 -7.91
CA LEU A 221 -3.11 -16.46 -6.69
C LEU A 221 -2.37 -17.52 -5.87
N ASP A 222 -1.30 -18.13 -6.38
CA ASP A 222 -0.56 -19.21 -5.72
C ASP A 222 0.05 -18.80 -4.36
N LEU A 223 0.40 -17.52 -4.21
CA LEU A 223 0.91 -16.95 -2.95
C LEU A 223 -0.20 -16.50 -2.01
N TYR A 224 -1.45 -16.43 -2.46
CA TYR A 224 -2.58 -15.92 -1.68
C TYR A 224 -3.48 -17.06 -1.19
N LYS A 225 -3.46 -17.31 0.12
CA LYS A 225 -4.09 -18.51 0.71
C LYS A 225 -5.62 -18.45 0.78
N ARG A 226 -6.20 -17.25 0.80
CA ARG A 226 -7.65 -17.06 0.95
C ARG A 226 -8.34 -17.15 -0.41
N ASP A 227 -9.56 -17.68 -0.40
CA ASP A 227 -10.43 -17.70 -1.57
C ASP A 227 -10.92 -16.27 -1.89
N PRO A 228 -10.56 -15.68 -3.04
CA PRO A 228 -10.97 -14.32 -3.42
C PRO A 228 -12.49 -14.12 -3.47
N SER A 229 -13.28 -15.19 -3.58
CA SER A 229 -14.75 -15.11 -3.53
C SER A 229 -15.30 -14.81 -2.14
N ARG A 230 -14.47 -14.95 -1.10
CA ARG A 230 -14.84 -14.69 0.31
C ARG A 230 -14.19 -13.44 0.90
N VAL A 231 -13.20 -12.88 0.21
CA VAL A 231 -12.49 -11.67 0.63
C VAL A 231 -13.22 -10.45 0.10
N LEU A 232 -13.53 -9.48 0.96
CA LEU A 232 -14.19 -8.25 0.53
C LEU A 232 -13.19 -7.28 -0.08
N VAL A 233 -13.62 -6.54 -1.11
CA VAL A 233 -12.80 -5.47 -1.71
C VAL A 233 -12.47 -4.39 -0.68
N THR A 234 -13.37 -4.14 0.25
CA THR A 234 -13.20 -3.16 1.32
C THR A 234 -12.06 -3.51 2.28
N GLU A 235 -11.61 -4.77 2.36
CA GLU A 235 -10.45 -5.17 3.19
C GLU A 235 -9.12 -4.54 2.72
N PHE A 236 -9.04 -4.12 1.45
CA PHE A 236 -7.86 -3.45 0.88
C PHE A 236 -8.12 -2.00 0.49
N PHE A 237 -9.35 -1.68 0.05
CA PHE A 237 -9.69 -0.35 -0.47
C PHE A 237 -10.41 0.55 0.53
N GLY A 238 -10.85 0.05 1.69
CA GLY A 238 -11.61 0.82 2.67
C GLY A 238 -11.08 0.71 4.09
N SER A 239 -11.52 1.63 4.96
CA SER A 239 -11.22 1.53 6.39
C SER A 239 -12.23 0.62 7.07
N VAL A 240 -11.94 -0.68 7.10
CA VAL A 240 -12.73 -1.65 7.85
C VAL A 240 -12.18 -1.71 9.27
N ARG A 241 -12.89 -1.11 10.23
CA ARG A 241 -12.57 -1.28 11.65
C ARG A 241 -13.02 -2.67 12.09
N ASN A 242 -12.12 -3.64 12.08
CA ASN A 242 -12.35 -4.91 12.74
C ASN A 242 -12.33 -4.66 14.25
N VAL A 243 -13.50 -4.68 14.88
CA VAL A 243 -13.62 -4.62 16.34
C VAL A 243 -13.39 -6.03 16.87
N GLU A 244 -12.17 -6.31 17.34
CA GLU A 244 -11.92 -7.51 18.14
C GLU A 244 -12.48 -7.31 19.55
N LEU A 245 -13.60 -7.96 19.83
CA LEU A 245 -14.20 -7.96 21.16
C LEU A 245 -13.36 -8.84 22.11
N THR A 246 -12.58 -8.21 22.98
CA THR A 246 -11.94 -8.92 24.09
C THR A 246 -12.91 -9.10 25.26
N THR A 247 -12.98 -10.32 25.79
CA THR A 247 -13.73 -10.63 27.03
C THR A 247 -12.94 -10.30 28.29
N ARG A 248 -11.68 -9.85 28.15
CA ARG A 248 -10.85 -9.45 29.30
C ARG A 248 -11.08 -7.98 29.61
N VAL A 249 -11.42 -7.71 30.86
CA VAL A 249 -11.49 -6.34 31.40
C VAL A 249 -10.07 -5.77 31.37
N LEU A 250 -9.87 -4.68 30.64
CA LEU A 250 -8.64 -3.91 30.64
C LEU A 250 -8.74 -2.85 31.75
N ASP A 251 -7.93 -2.99 32.80
CA ASP A 251 -7.78 -1.94 33.81
C ASP A 251 -6.99 -0.77 33.21
N LEU A 252 -7.72 0.27 32.80
CA LEU A 252 -7.10 1.50 32.31
C LEU A 252 -6.54 2.31 33.49
N PRO A 253 -5.27 2.74 33.45
CA PRO A 253 -4.71 3.58 34.50
C PRO A 253 -5.48 4.90 34.57
N LYS A 254 -5.97 5.24 35.76
CA LYS A 254 -6.67 6.51 35.99
C LYS A 254 -5.73 7.68 35.68
N CYS A 255 -6.12 8.53 34.75
CA CYS A 255 -5.40 9.78 34.46
C CYS A 255 -5.46 10.71 35.67
N GLY A 256 -4.29 10.96 36.27
CA GLY A 256 -4.04 12.12 37.15
C GLY A 256 -4.24 11.88 38.64
N GLY A 257 -3.13 11.84 39.39
CA GLY A 257 -3.15 11.88 40.85
C GLY A 257 -1.78 11.54 41.44
N SER A 258 -0.92 12.55 41.58
CA SER A 258 0.35 12.47 42.31
C SER A 258 0.13 12.12 43.79
N ARG A 259 0.76 11.04 44.27
CA ARG A 259 1.60 11.02 45.50
C ARG A 259 2.02 9.61 45.94
N GLN A 260 3.33 9.53 46.20
CA GLN A 260 4.05 8.79 47.24
C GLN A 260 3.78 7.28 47.40
N VAL A 261 4.78 6.52 46.98
CA VAL A 261 5.03 5.14 47.42
C VAL A 261 5.32 5.17 48.93
N ALA A 262 4.30 4.89 49.74
CA ALA A 262 4.49 4.49 51.13
C ALA A 262 4.53 2.95 51.19
N VAL A 263 5.72 2.43 51.48
CA VAL A 263 5.95 1.02 51.79
C VAL A 263 5.32 0.73 53.15
N ASN A 264 4.31 -0.16 53.19
CA ASN A 264 3.93 -0.83 54.43
C ASN A 264 4.07 -2.34 54.27
N LYS A 265 5.04 -2.88 55.00
CA LYS A 265 5.19 -4.31 55.26
C LYS A 265 4.19 -4.73 56.33
N SER A 266 3.42 -5.79 56.07
CA SER A 266 2.94 -6.70 57.12
C SER A 266 2.90 -8.12 56.56
N VAL A 267 3.37 -9.03 57.41
CA VAL A 267 3.94 -10.34 57.13
C VAL A 267 2.94 -11.47 57.46
N ASN A 268 3.27 -12.70 57.03
CA ASN A 268 2.75 -14.05 57.36
C ASN A 268 1.67 -14.65 56.44
N THR A 269 1.75 -15.89 55.92
CA THR A 269 2.74 -17.00 56.01
C THR A 269 2.35 -18.15 55.06
N ARG A 270 3.35 -18.92 54.57
CA ARG A 270 3.33 -20.31 54.01
C ARG A 270 2.78 -20.49 52.56
N SER A 271 3.38 -21.22 51.61
CA SER A 271 4.49 -22.19 51.62
C SER A 271 5.09 -22.35 50.20
N SER A 272 6.42 -22.20 50.10
CA SER A 272 7.40 -22.78 49.16
C SER A 272 6.97 -23.52 47.87
N LYS A 273 7.32 -22.94 46.71
CA LYS A 273 8.02 -23.66 45.61
C LYS A 273 9.08 -22.73 45.02
N ALA A 274 10.33 -23.19 45.03
CA ALA A 274 11.50 -22.45 44.61
C ALA A 274 11.58 -22.34 43.08
N THR A 275 11.77 -21.13 42.56
CA THR A 275 12.17 -20.89 41.17
C THR A 275 13.38 -19.97 41.18
N LYS A 276 14.51 -20.44 40.63
CA LYS A 276 15.80 -19.73 40.59
C LYS A 276 15.67 -18.40 39.83
N PRO A 277 16.35 -17.32 40.26
CA PRO A 277 16.42 -16.10 39.46
C PRO A 277 17.35 -16.29 38.26
N LEU A 278 16.85 -15.98 37.06
CA LEU A 278 17.64 -15.87 35.84
C LEU A 278 18.53 -14.62 35.94
N HIS A 279 19.85 -14.81 35.92
CA HIS A 279 20.82 -13.72 35.76
C HIS A 279 20.88 -13.33 34.28
N TYR A 280 20.64 -12.04 33.99
CA TYR A 280 20.99 -11.45 32.70
C TYR A 280 22.48 -11.08 32.71
N ALA A 281 23.23 -11.56 31.73
CA ALA A 281 24.63 -11.20 31.55
C ALA A 281 24.75 -9.75 31.06
N SER A 282 25.63 -8.97 31.69
CA SER A 282 26.05 -7.65 31.22
C SER A 282 27.05 -7.82 30.06
N GLN A 283 26.64 -7.51 28.84
CA GLN A 283 27.54 -7.36 27.70
C GLN A 283 27.43 -5.93 27.17
N LEU A 284 28.53 -5.17 27.32
CA LEU A 284 29.11 -4.25 26.34
C LEU A 284 30.38 -3.64 26.97
N PRO A 285 31.58 -3.85 26.39
CA PRO A 285 32.77 -3.09 26.77
C PRO A 285 32.76 -1.71 26.11
N LEU A 286 32.92 -0.68 26.94
CA LEU A 286 33.27 0.68 26.53
C LEU A 286 34.73 0.67 26.07
N HIS A 287 34.99 0.99 24.80
CA HIS A 287 36.31 1.38 24.36
C HIS A 287 36.43 2.91 24.41
N HIS A 288 37.25 3.38 25.35
CA HIS A 288 37.94 4.66 25.29
C HIS A 288 39.28 4.45 24.58
N SER A 289 39.52 5.17 23.49
CA SER A 289 40.72 5.93 23.12
C SER A 289 40.60 6.34 21.66
#